data_AF-A0A2T8HM00-F1
#
_entry.id   AF-A0A2T8HM00-F1
#
_cell.length_a   1.000
_cell.length_b   1.000
_cell.length_c   1.000
_cell.angle_alpha   90.00
_cell.angle_beta   90.00
_cell.angle_gamma   90.00
#
_symmetry.space_group_name_H-M   'P 1'
#
loop_
_entity.id
_entity.type
_entity.pdbx_description
1 polymer ?
#
loop_
_entity_poly.entity_id
_entity_poly.type
_entity_poly.pdbx_seq_one_letter_code
_entity_poly.pdbx_strand_id
1 'polypeptide(L)' 'MNTAHLAFIGTQEIIIIVVIVLLLFGGKKIPELMRGLGRGVKEFKEGQREEPTAEDTDATHTRRNDSINDPR' A
#
# COMPACT_ATOMS: atom_id res chain seq x y z
N MET A 1 30.40 -13.91 -19.89
CA MET A 1 29.20 -13.51 -20.66
C MET A 1 28.11 -13.23 -19.64
N ASN A 2 27.82 -11.95 -19.42
CA ASN A 2 27.17 -11.51 -18.19
C ASN A 2 25.65 -11.68 -18.33
N THR A 3 25.08 -12.63 -17.61
CA THR A 3 23.62 -12.89 -17.46
C THR A 3 22.84 -11.68 -16.94
N ALA A 4 23.55 -10.74 -16.32
CA ALA A 4 23.11 -9.38 -16.02
C ALA A 4 22.31 -8.75 -17.18
N HIS A 5 22.83 -8.77 -18.40
CA HIS A 5 22.24 -8.01 -19.50
C HIS A 5 20.82 -8.43 -19.87
N LEU A 6 20.43 -9.69 -19.64
CA LEU A 6 19.09 -10.17 -19.99
C LEU A 6 18.03 -9.75 -18.96
N ALA A 7 18.38 -9.72 -17.68
CA ALA A 7 17.50 -9.21 -16.61
C ALA A 7 17.43 -7.67 -16.59
N PHE A 8 18.47 -7.01 -17.08
CA PHE A 8 18.52 -5.55 -17.17
C PHE A 8 17.67 -4.97 -18.30
N ILE A 9 17.30 -5.73 -19.34
CA ILE A 9 16.51 -5.17 -20.46
C ILE A 9 15.18 -4.60 -19.95
N GLY A 10 14.38 -5.37 -19.21
CA GLY A 10 13.09 -4.88 -18.70
C GLY A 10 13.21 -3.86 -17.56
N THR A 11 14.15 -4.08 -16.63
CA THR A 11 14.27 -3.20 -15.45
C THR A 11 14.83 -1.82 -15.82
N GLN A 12 15.77 -1.75 -16.76
CA GLN A 12 16.40 -0.50 -17.17
C GLN A 12 15.44 0.39 -17.97
N GLU A 13 14.61 -0.21 -18.83
CA GLU A 13 13.53 0.50 -19.54
C GLU A 13 12.54 1.11 -18.55
N ILE A 14 12.10 0.35 -17.54
CA ILE A 14 11.20 0.85 -16.49
C ILE A 14 11.84 2.01 -15.72
N ILE A 15 13.11 1.91 -15.35
CA ILE A 15 13.83 3.00 -14.65
C ILE A 15 13.86 4.27 -15.51
N ILE A 16 14.14 4.15 -16.81
CA ILE A 16 14.16 5.29 -17.73
C ILE A 16 12.78 5.95 -17.82
N ILE A 17 11.71 5.16 -17.95
CA ILE A 17 10.33 5.67 -17.99
C ILE A 17 10.01 6.42 -16.69
N VAL A 18 10.34 5.82 -15.53
CA VAL A 18 10.11 6.43 -14.22
C VAL A 18 10.88 7.74 -14.08
N VAL A 19 12.13 7.81 -14.55
CA VAL A 19 12.93 9.04 -14.53
C VAL A 19 12.28 10.12 -15.39
N ILE A 20 11.84 9.80 -16.61
CA ILE A 20 11.15 10.75 -17.49
C ILE A 20 9.87 11.27 -16.83
N VAL A 21 9.05 10.38 -16.27
CA VAL A 21 7.82 10.74 -15.55
C VAL A 21 8.15 11.63 -14.35
N LEU A 22 9.20 11.32 -13.59
CA LEU A 22 9.65 12.16 -12.47
C LEU A 22 10.17 13.53 -12.91
N LEU A 23 10.78 13.65 -14.09
CA LEU A 23 11.21 14.94 -14.63
C LEU A 23 10.01 15.78 -15.11
N LEU A 24 9.02 15.16 -15.74
CA LEU A 24 7.82 15.84 -16.25
C LEU A 24 6.88 16.28 -15.13
N PHE A 25 6.60 15.39 -14.18
CA PHE A 25 5.64 15.63 -13.09
C PHE A 25 6.31 16.12 -11.81
N GLY A 26 7.62 15.92 -11.65
CA GLY A 26 8.33 16.20 -10.41
C GLY A 26 8.14 15.10 -9.35
N GLY A 27 9.15 14.89 -8.50
CA GLY A 27 9.09 13.88 -7.43
C GLY A 27 8.00 14.10 -6.37
N LYS A 28 7.38 15.30 -6.33
CA LYS A 28 6.31 15.62 -5.38
C LYS A 28 4.92 15.19 -5.85
N LYS A 29 4.68 15.06 -7.16
CA LYS A 29 3.36 14.73 -7.72
C LYS A 29 3.01 13.25 -7.58
N ILE A 30 3.98 12.35 -7.66
CA ILE A 30 3.74 10.91 -7.48
C ILE A 30 3.20 10.59 -6.07
N PRO A 31 3.82 11.06 -4.96
CA PRO A 31 3.29 10.85 -3.61
C PRO A 31 1.94 11.52 -3.36
N GLU A 32 1.69 12.69 -3.98
CA GLU A 32 0.43 13.42 -3.88
C GLU A 32 -0.73 12.63 -4.53
N LEU A 33 -0.50 12.10 -5.73
CA LEU A 33 -1.44 11.23 -6.45
C LEU A 33 -1.67 9.91 -5.71
N MET A 34 -0.60 9.28 -5.21
CA MET A 34 -0.71 8.04 -4.41
C MET A 34 -1.51 8.25 -3.12
N ARG A 35 -1.32 9.38 -2.42
CA ARG A 35 -2.11 9.71 -1.22
C ARG A 35 -3.58 9.95 -1.57
N GLY A 36 -3.87 10.62 -2.67
CA GLY A 36 -5.24 10.82 -3.15
C GLY A 36 -5.92 9.50 -3.51
N LEU A 37 -5.26 8.68 -4.33
CA LEU A 37 -5.76 7.36 -4.72
C LEU A 37 -5.93 6.43 -3.52
N GLY A 38 -4.97 6.40 -2.60
CA GLY A 38 -5.03 5.57 -1.40
C GLY A 38 -6.20 5.91 -0.49
N ARG A 39 -6.53 7.20 -0.33
CA ARG A 39 -7.73 7.63 0.40
C ARG A 39 -9.00 7.22 -0.33
N GLY A 40 -9.08 7.46 -1.64
CA GLY A 40 -10.24 7.05 -2.45
C GLY A 40 -10.48 5.54 -2.41
N VAL A 41 -9.44 4.72 -2.52
CA VAL A 41 -9.53 3.25 -2.40
C VAL A 41 -9.95 2.82 -0.99
N LYS A 42 -9.46 3.51 0.04
CA LYS A 42 -9.84 3.24 1.44
C LYS A 42 -11.33 3.52 1.66
N GLU A 43 -11.79 4.72 1.30
CA GLU A 43 -13.19 5.14 1.41
C GLU A 43 -14.11 4.24 0.55
N PHE A 44 -13.67 3.86 -0.65
CA PHE A 44 -14.39 2.92 -1.52
C PHE A 44 -14.50 1.52 -0.91
N LYS A 45 -13.47 1.05 -0.19
CA LYS A 45 -13.51 -0.24 0.50
C LYS A 45 -14.34 -0.20 1.78
N GLU A 46 -14.33 0.92 2.50
CA GLU A 46 -15.17 1.14 3.68
C GLU A 46 -16.65 1.20 3.29
N GLY A 47 -17.00 1.97 2.25
CA GLY A 47 -18.39 2.05 1.76
C GLY A 47 -18.93 0.74 1.15
N GLN A 48 -18.07 -0.13 0.62
CA GLN A 48 -18.46 -1.49 0.20
C GLN A 48 -18.61 -2.47 1.37
N ARG A 49 -17.99 -2.19 2.53
CA ARG A 49 -18.08 -3.02 3.74
C ARG A 49 -19.29 -2.68 4.62
N GLU A 50 -20.05 -1.64 4.29
CA GLU A 50 -21.31 -1.30 4.98
C GLU A 50 -22.48 -2.23 4.61
N GLU A 51 -22.28 -3.18 3.69
CA GLU A 51 -23.09 -4.40 3.73
C GLU A 51 -22.63 -5.26 4.92
N PRO A 52 -23.53 -5.65 5.84
CA PRO A 52 -23.17 -6.22 7.14
C PRO A 52 -22.68 -7.67 6.96
N THR A 53 -21.49 -7.84 6.39
CA THR A 53 -20.71 -9.04 6.55
C THR A 53 -19.68 -8.70 7.61
N ALA A 54 -20.01 -9.09 8.83
CA ALA A 54 -19.19 -8.97 10.01
C ALA A 54 -17.92 -9.82 9.87
N GLU A 55 -17.01 -9.49 8.97
CA GLU A 55 -15.71 -10.16 8.87
C GLU A 55 -14.58 -9.16 8.64
N ASP A 56 -13.80 -9.07 9.70
CA ASP A 56 -12.35 -8.86 9.72
C ASP A 56 -11.80 -7.43 9.67
N THR A 57 -11.52 -6.95 10.88
CA THR A 57 -10.35 -6.10 11.15
C THR A 57 -9.62 -6.66 12.38
N ASP A 58 -9.06 -7.85 12.24
CA ASP A 58 -7.81 -8.18 12.92
C ASP A 58 -6.69 -7.33 12.30
N ALA A 59 -6.29 -6.28 13.03
CA ALA A 59 -4.90 -5.85 13.21
C ALA A 59 -4.91 -4.46 13.86
N THR A 60 -4.40 -4.41 15.10
CA THR A 60 -4.04 -3.20 15.89
C THR A 60 -5.07 -2.74 16.93
N HIS A 61 -5.30 -3.57 17.95
CA HIS A 61 -5.21 -3.07 19.34
C HIS A 61 -4.83 -4.20 20.31
N THR A 62 -3.52 -4.43 20.41
CA THR A 62 -2.87 -4.95 21.62
C THR A 62 -3.21 -4.04 22.81
N ARG A 63 -4.30 -4.30 23.55
CA ARG A 63 -4.49 -3.80 24.94
C ARG A 63 -5.74 -4.32 25.68
N ARG A 64 -6.00 -5.63 25.70
CA ARG A 64 -6.88 -6.24 26.73
C ARG A 64 -6.38 -7.64 27.10
N ASN A 65 -5.25 -7.71 27.80
CA ASN A 65 -4.74 -8.94 28.41
C ASN A 65 -4.87 -8.92 29.95
N ASP A 66 -5.83 -8.15 30.50
CA ASP A 66 -5.85 -7.80 31.93
C ASP A 66 -7.09 -8.33 32.69
N SER A 67 -7.79 -9.39 32.24
CA SER A 67 -9.03 -9.82 32.94
C SER A 67 -9.29 -11.33 33.02
N ILE A 68 -8.33 -12.20 32.76
CA ILE A 68 -8.53 -13.67 32.81
C ILE A 68 -7.74 -14.39 33.92
N ASN A 69 -7.18 -13.68 34.88
CA ASN A 69 -6.65 -14.30 36.11
C ASN A 69 -7.25 -13.65 37.36
N ASP A 70 -8.53 -13.92 37.63
CA ASP A 70 -9.09 -13.84 38.99
C ASP A 70 -9.33 -15.27 39.51
N PRO A 71 -8.37 -15.88 40.21
CA PRO A 71 -8.58 -17.14 40.92
C PRO A 71 -9.20 -16.85 42.29
N ARG A 72 -10.54 -16.83 42.36
CA ARG A 72 -11.29 -17.00 43.62
C ARG A 72 -11.70 -18.45 43.81
#